data_AF-A0A971CQK5-F1
#
_entry.id   AF-A0A971CQK5-F1
#
_cell.length_a   1.000
_cell.length_b   1.000
_cell.length_c   1.000
_cell.angle_alpha   90.00
_cell.angle_beta   90.00
_cell.angle_gamma   90.00
#
_symmetry.space_group_name_H-M   'P 1'
#
loop_
_entity.id
_entity.type
_entity.pdbx_description
1 polymer ?
#
loop_
_entity_poly.entity_id
_entity_poly.type
_entity_poly.pdbx_seq_one_letter_code
_entity_poly.pdbx_strand_id
1 'polypeptide(L)' 'MSLRTFHIAFITVSTFFFGGFAAWCLLVTGLPGMFKVMGWGSALCGVAMLVYGIRFLKKTKTLVL' A
#
# COMPACT_ATOMS: atom_id res chain seq x y z
N MET A 1 7.44 -5.19 21.44
CA MET A 1 7.18 -5.80 20.11
C MET A 1 8.45 -5.73 19.29
N SER A 2 8.77 -6.75 18.48
CA SER A 2 9.92 -6.66 17.58
C SER A 2 9.66 -5.57 16.53
N LEU A 3 10.67 -4.75 16.23
CA LEU A 3 10.59 -3.67 15.24
C LEU A 3 10.06 -4.18 13.88
N ARG A 4 10.36 -5.44 13.55
CA ARG A 4 9.91 -6.15 12.34
C ARG A 4 8.40 -6.33 12.28
N THR A 5 7.78 -6.75 13.38
CA THR A 5 6.33 -7.00 13.46
C THR A 5 5.55 -5.70 13.29
N PHE A 6 6.01 -4.63 13.94
CA PHE A 6 5.41 -3.30 13.79
C PHE A 6 5.52 -2.79 12.34
N HIS A 7 6.69 -2.94 11.72
CA HIS A 7 6.91 -2.46 10.36
C HIS A 7 6.03 -3.18 9.32
N ILE A 8 5.86 -4.50 9.45
CA ILE A 8 4.97 -5.27 8.57
C ILE A 8 3.50 -4.89 8.78
N ALA A 9 3.08 -4.71 10.04
CA ALA A 9 1.73 -4.25 10.35
C ALA A 9 1.46 -2.87 9.74
N PHE A 10 2.42 -1.94 9.86
CA PHE A 10 2.33 -0.61 9.25
C PHE A 10 2.18 -0.68 7.74
N ILE A 11 3.05 -1.43 7.04
CA ILE A 11 2.98 -1.60 5.57
C ILE A 11 1.62 -2.17 5.16
N THR A 12 1.10 -3.14 5.92
CA THR A 12 -0.20 -3.77 5.64
C THR A 12 -1.33 -2.75 5.74
N VAL A 13 -1.40 -1.99 6.83
CA VAL A 13 -2.42 -0.94 7.04
C VAL A 13 -2.31 0.15 5.98
N SER A 14 -1.10 0.63 5.68
CA SER A 14 -0.87 1.62 4.62
C SER A 14 -1.34 1.10 3.26
N THR A 15 -1.04 -0.15 2.92
CA THR A 15 -1.46 -0.73 1.64
C THR A 15 -2.99 -0.80 1.52
N PHE A 16 -3.69 -1.23 2.58
CA PHE A 16 -5.15 -1.21 2.62
C PHE A 16 -5.70 0.22 2.46
N PHE A 17 -5.06 1.20 3.12
CA PHE A 17 -5.48 2.59 3.03
C PHE A 17 -5.31 3.16 1.62
N PHE A 18 -4.15 2.95 0.98
CA PHE A 18 -3.90 3.36 -0.40
C PHE A 18 -4.83 2.66 -1.40
N GLY A 19 -5.10 1.37 -1.20
CA GLY A 19 -6.03 0.59 -2.02
C GLY A 19 -7.47 1.09 -1.87
N GLY A 20 -7.92 1.31 -0.63
CA GLY A 20 -9.25 1.86 -0.34
C GLY A 20 -9.43 3.28 -0.89
N PHE A 21 -8.42 4.14 -0.74
CA PHE A 21 -8.45 5.50 -1.29
C PHE A 21 -8.44 5.52 -2.82
N ALA A 22 -7.65 4.64 -3.45
CA ALA A 22 -7.66 4.47 -4.90
C ALA A 22 -9.02 3.98 -5.41
N ALA A 23 -9.61 2.98 -4.76
CA ALA A 23 -10.94 2.47 -5.08
C ALA A 23 -12.00 3.57 -4.94
N TRP A 24 -11.95 4.36 -3.85
CA TRP A 24 -12.86 5.49 -3.65
C TRP A 24 -12.73 6.53 -4.77
N CYS A 25 -11.50 6.95 -5.09
CA CYS A 25 -11.26 7.97 -6.12
C CYS A 25 -11.64 7.51 -7.54
N LEU A 26 -11.57 6.21 -7.84
CA LEU A 26 -11.84 5.67 -9.17
C LEU A 26 -13.29 5.19 -9.35
N LEU A 27 -13.95 4.73 -8.28
CA LEU A 27 -15.31 4.17 -8.34
C LEU A 27 -16.41 5.21 -8.08
N VAL A 28 -16.12 6.28 -7.34
CA VAL A 28 -17.13 7.30 -7.05
C VAL A 28 -17.28 8.25 -8.25
N THR A 29 -18.50 8.31 -8.79
CA THR A 29 -18.86 9.19 -9.91
C THR A 29 -19.18 10.60 -9.42
N GLY A 30 -18.82 11.62 -10.19
CA GLY A 30 -19.07 13.02 -9.85
C GLY A 30 -17.91 13.74 -9.16
N LEU A 31 -16.77 13.08 -8.98
CA LEU A 31 -15.56 13.73 -8.46
C LEU A 31 -14.86 14.58 -9.55
N PRO A 32 -14.28 15.74 -9.17
CA PRO A 32 -13.42 16.53 -10.03
C PRO A 32 -12.27 15.70 -10.64
N GLY A 33 -11.85 16.04 -11.86
CA GLY A 33 -10.80 15.29 -12.59
C GLY A 33 -9.48 15.13 -11.83
N MET A 34 -9.18 16.04 -10.90
CA MET A 34 -8.01 15.96 -10.01
C MET A 34 -8.00 14.68 -9.16
N PHE A 35 -9.17 14.19 -8.72
CA PHE A 35 -9.27 12.98 -7.91
C PHE A 35 -8.99 11.72 -8.72
N LYS A 36 -9.22 11.71 -10.04
CA LYS A 36 -8.80 10.57 -10.88
C LYS A 36 -7.28 10.45 -10.90
N VAL A 37 -6.55 11.56 -11.04
CA VAL A 37 -5.09 11.57 -11.00
C VAL A 37 -4.57 11.13 -9.63
N MET A 38 -5.19 11.62 -8.55
CA MET A 38 -4.86 11.19 -7.19
C MET A 38 -5.17 9.70 -6.95
N GLY A 39 -6.28 9.19 -7.50
CA GLY A 39 -6.66 7.79 -7.42
C GLY A 39 -5.66 6.88 -8.11
N TRP A 40 -5.23 7.23 -9.33
CA TRP A 40 -4.17 6.51 -10.03
C TRP A 40 -2.82 6.60 -9.31
N GLY A 41 -2.45 7.76 -8.79
CA GLY A 41 -1.23 7.93 -7.98
C GLY A 41 -1.26 7.08 -6.72
N SER A 42 -2.39 7.05 -6.02
CA SER A 42 -2.63 6.22 -4.83
C SER A 42 -2.58 4.73 -5.17
N ALA A 43 -3.15 4.31 -6.30
CA ALA A 43 -3.08 2.93 -6.76
C ALA A 43 -1.62 2.49 -6.99
N LEU A 44 -0.84 3.35 -7.64
CA LEU A 44 0.57 3.09 -7.93
C LEU A 44 1.42 3.01 -6.64
N CYS A 45 1.18 3.92 -5.70
CA CYS A 45 1.79 3.88 -4.36
C CYS A 45 1.38 2.62 -3.58
N GLY A 46 0.11 2.22 -3.65
CA GLY A 46 -0.39 0.99 -3.01
C GLY A 46 0.31 -0.25 -3.55
N VAL A 47 0.45 -0.37 -4.87
CA VAL A 47 1.20 -1.47 -5.51
C VAL A 47 2.67 -1.46 -5.10
N ALA A 48 3.32 -0.29 -5.08
CA ALA A 48 4.71 -0.17 -4.64
C ALA A 48 4.90 -0.60 -3.18
N MET A 49 3.98 -0.21 -2.28
CA MET A 49 3.94 -0.65 -0.89
C MET A 49 3.78 -2.17 -0.76
N LEU A 50 2.90 -2.77 -1.56
CA LEU A 50 2.68 -4.21 -1.60
C LEU A 50 3.95 -4.97 -2.02
N VAL A 51 4.59 -4.52 -3.10
CA VAL A 51 5.87 -5.08 -3.58
C VAL A 51 6.97 -4.93 -2.53
N TYR A 52 7.06 -3.77 -1.87
CA TYR A 52 8.01 -3.52 -0.79
C TYR A 52 7.78 -4.45 0.40
N GLY A 53 6.52 -4.62 0.84
CA GLY A 53 6.14 -5.54 1.92
C GLY A 53 6.54 -6.98 1.63
N ILE A 54 6.29 -7.47 0.40
CA ILE A 54 6.68 -8.82 -0.03
C ILE A 54 8.21 -8.98 -0.05
N ARG A 55 8.94 -7.98 -0.57
CA ARG A 55 10.42 -7.99 -0.59
C ARG A 55 10.99 -7.99 0.82
N PHE A 56 10.42 -7.21 1.73
CA PHE A 56 10.82 -7.16 3.13
C PHE A 56 10.59 -8.51 3.83
N LEU A 57 9.44 -9.15 3.58
CA LEU A 57 9.14 -10.50 4.08
C LEU A 57 10.12 -11.55 3.55
N LYS A 58 10.42 -11.54 2.25
CA LYS A 58 11.41 -12.43 1.63
C LYS A 58 12.80 -12.22 2.25
N LYS A 59 13.27 -10.98 2.34
CA LYS A 59 14.59 -10.65 2.90
C LYS A 59 14.74 -11.07 4.35
N THR A 60 13.70 -10.87 5.15
CA THR A 60 13.72 -11.28 6.56
C THR A 60 13.50 -12.79 6.78
N LYS A 61 12.99 -13.53 5.79
CA LYS A 61 13.03 -15.01 5.80
C LYS A 61 14.42 -15.53 5.48
N THR A 62 15.13 -14.92 4.52
CA THR A 62 16.51 -15.28 4.15
C THR A 62 17.53 -15.01 5.26
N LEU A 63 17.33 -14.00 6.11
CA LEU A 63 18.27 -13.66 7.19
C LEU A 63 18.12 -14.51 8.46
N VAL A 64 17.08 -15.36 8.54
CA VAL A 64 16.76 -16.15 9.75
C VAL A 64 16.88 -17.66 9.47
N LEU A 65 17.27 -18.05 8.26
CA LEU A 65 17.59 -19.42 7.84
C LEU A 65 19.09 -19.51 7.57
#